data_AF-A0AAD1HCT2-F1
#
_entry.id   AF-A0AAD1HCT2-F1
#
_cell.length_a   1.000
_cell.length_b   1.000
_cell.length_c   1.000
_cell.angle_alpha   90.00
_cell.angle_beta   90.00
_cell.angle_gamma   90.00
#
_symmetry.space_group_name_H-M   'P 1'
#
loop_
_entity.id
_entity.type
_entity.pdbx_description
1 polymer ?
#
loop_
_entity_poly.entity_id
_entity_poly.type
_entity_poly.pdbx_seq_one_letter_code
_entity_poly.pdbx_strand_id
1 'polypeptide(L)'
;MAAGHHWAISIKALVATALPLVAQPSTGEQCPPRDGLAIQITAGDIDCVTAADYAAKYDLNGEKYQEIGPFTCYSGNAMTAPLLFTCVANTEEKAEFAVYPA
;
A
#
# COMPACT_ATOMS: atom_id res chain seq x y z
N MET A 1 1.22 -14.66 68.03
CA MET A 1 2.18 -13.59 67.72
C MET A 1 2.25 -13.50 66.21
N ALA A 2 1.66 -12.46 65.63
CA ALA A 2 1.50 -12.27 64.20
C ALA A 2 2.69 -11.47 63.64
N ALA A 3 3.28 -11.93 62.54
CA ALA A 3 4.19 -11.15 61.70
C ALA A 3 4.32 -11.85 60.33
N GLY A 4 4.01 -11.15 59.24
CA GLY A 4 4.06 -11.75 57.91
C GLY A 4 3.59 -10.84 56.78
N HIS A 5 4.22 -9.66 56.67
CA HIS A 5 4.35 -8.76 55.52
C HIS A 5 3.55 -9.10 54.25
N HIS A 6 2.51 -8.31 53.96
CA HIS A 6 1.83 -8.28 52.67
C HIS A 6 2.70 -7.54 51.65
N TRP A 7 3.17 -8.25 50.62
CA TRP A 7 3.94 -7.67 49.51
C TRP A 7 2.97 -6.92 48.58
N ALA A 8 3.06 -5.60 48.57
CA ALA A 8 2.37 -4.77 47.59
C ALA A 8 3.05 -4.97 46.21
N ILE A 9 2.44 -5.81 45.37
CA ILE A 9 2.85 -5.98 43.97
C ILE A 9 2.43 -4.69 43.24
N SER A 10 3.35 -3.72 43.17
CA SER A 10 3.20 -2.54 42.31
C SER A 10 3.28 -2.98 40.86
N ILE A 11 2.13 -2.99 40.19
CA ILE A 11 2.04 -3.17 38.74
C ILE A 11 2.59 -1.88 38.12
N LYS A 12 3.89 -1.85 37.86
CA LYS A 12 4.51 -0.83 37.00
C LYS A 12 3.91 -1.02 35.61
N ALA A 13 3.06 -0.08 35.21
CA ALA A 13 2.52 0.00 33.86
C ALA A 13 3.67 -0.08 32.86
N LEU A 14 3.65 -1.12 32.03
CA LEU A 14 4.53 -1.27 30.87
C LEU A 14 4.14 -0.15 29.91
N VAL A 15 4.94 0.92 29.89
CA VAL A 15 4.84 1.94 28.86
C VAL A 15 5.26 1.26 27.56
N ALA A 16 4.28 0.83 26.77
CA ALA A 16 4.50 0.36 25.42
C ALA A 16 5.10 1.53 24.62
N THR A 17 6.41 1.51 24.42
CA THR A 17 7.06 2.41 23.47
C THR A 17 6.55 2.04 22.09
N ALA A 18 5.55 2.77 21.62
CA ALA A 18 5.12 2.73 20.23
C ALA A 18 6.34 3.08 19.37
N LEU A 19 6.92 2.08 18.74
CA LEU A 19 7.90 2.28 17.68
C LEU A 19 7.21 3.14 16.61
N PRO A 20 7.85 4.23 16.12
CA PRO A 20 7.32 4.90 14.96
C PRO A 20 7.29 3.86 13.84
N LEU A 21 6.09 3.55 13.35
CA LEU A 21 5.89 2.80 12.12
C LEU A 21 6.50 3.65 11.01
N VAL A 22 7.80 3.44 10.75
CA VAL A 22 8.44 3.99 9.57
C VAL A 22 7.77 3.29 8.39
N ALA A 23 6.90 4.03 7.70
CA ALA A 23 6.41 3.62 6.40
C ALA A 23 7.66 3.33 5.57
N GLN A 24 7.84 2.07 5.14
CA GLN A 24 8.97 1.71 4.30
C GLN A 24 8.92 2.66 3.10
N PRO A 25 10.01 3.39 2.78
CA PRO A 25 10.04 4.23 1.60
C PRO A 25 9.71 3.30 0.44
N SER A 26 8.56 3.52 -0.18
CA SER A 26 8.15 2.69 -1.28
C SER A 26 9.17 2.95 -2.38
N THR A 27 9.99 1.93 -2.67
CA THR A 27 11.19 2.02 -3.51
C THR A 27 10.89 2.23 -5.00
N GLY A 28 9.63 2.51 -5.33
CA GLY A 28 9.14 2.75 -6.67
C GLY A 28 9.18 4.22 -7.06
N GLU A 29 9.32 4.48 -8.36
CA GLU A 29 9.26 5.84 -8.91
C GLU A 29 7.86 6.43 -8.73
N GLN A 30 7.80 7.63 -8.14
CA GLN A 30 6.53 8.31 -7.86
C GLN A 30 6.18 9.23 -9.03
N CYS A 31 5.01 9.02 -9.61
CA CYS A 31 4.51 9.85 -10.69
C CYS A 31 3.87 11.14 -10.17
N PRO A 32 3.90 12.25 -10.94
CA PRO A 32 3.12 13.44 -10.63
C PRO A 32 1.63 13.08 -10.49
N PRO A 33 0.95 13.50 -9.41
CA PRO A 33 -0.46 13.24 -9.24
C PRO A 33 -1.30 13.81 -10.39
N ARG A 34 -2.32 13.07 -10.82
CA ARG A 34 -3.21 13.47 -11.92
C ARG A 34 -4.62 12.95 -11.67
N ASP A 35 -5.62 13.80 -11.91
CA ASP A 35 -7.05 13.43 -11.80
C ASP A 35 -7.45 12.87 -10.41
N GLY A 36 -6.78 13.31 -9.34
CA GLY A 36 -7.03 12.82 -7.98
C GLY A 36 -6.38 11.48 -7.67
N LEU A 37 -5.52 10.97 -8.55
CA LEU A 37 -4.78 9.72 -8.39
C LEU A 37 -3.28 10.00 -8.25
N ALA A 38 -2.64 9.26 -7.35
CA ALA A 38 -1.19 9.15 -7.23
C ALA A 38 -0.77 7.76 -7.70
N ILE A 39 0.21 7.70 -8.60
CA ILE A 39 0.71 6.45 -9.17
C ILE A 39 2.15 6.25 -8.73
N GLN A 40 2.45 5.02 -8.34
CA GLN A 40 3.81 4.59 -8.04
C GLN A 40 4.17 3.41 -8.93
N ILE A 41 5.24 3.55 -9.71
CA ILE A 41 5.81 2.46 -10.51
C ILE A 41 6.70 1.64 -9.60
N THR A 42 6.36 0.37 -9.38
CA THR A 42 7.05 -0.52 -8.44
C THR A 42 8.03 -1.47 -9.11
N ALA A 43 7.88 -1.74 -10.42
CA ALA A 43 8.79 -2.57 -11.20
C ALA A 43 8.70 -2.29 -12.71
N GLY A 44 9.74 -2.70 -13.45
CA GLY A 44 9.83 -2.68 -14.92
C GLY A 44 9.98 -1.29 -15.55
N ASP A 45 10.05 -1.27 -16.88
CA ASP A 45 10.16 -0.04 -17.69
C ASP A 45 8.77 0.38 -18.16
N ILE A 46 8.16 1.31 -17.43
CA ILE A 46 6.92 1.97 -17.81
C ILE A 46 7.00 3.42 -17.35
N ASP A 47 6.66 4.35 -18.23
CA ASP A 47 6.64 5.77 -17.89
C ASP A 47 5.31 6.16 -17.21
N CYS A 48 5.34 7.26 -16.46
CA CYS A 48 4.19 7.76 -15.73
C CYS A 48 2.97 8.13 -16.59
N VAL A 49 3.16 8.58 -17.83
CA VAL A 49 2.06 8.91 -18.75
C VAL A 49 1.36 7.61 -19.15
N THR A 50 2.13 6.62 -19.58
CA THR A 50 1.60 5.30 -19.94
C THR A 50 0.90 4.62 -18.76
N ALA A 51 1.49 4.64 -17.57
CA ALA A 51 0.87 4.10 -16.36
C ALA A 51 -0.46 4.80 -16.03
N ALA A 52 -0.52 6.13 -16.15
CA ALA A 52 -1.75 6.90 -15.94
C ALA A 52 -2.84 6.57 -16.97
N ASP A 53 -2.47 6.36 -18.24
CA ASP A 53 -3.40 6.00 -19.31
C ASP A 53 -4.07 4.64 -19.07
N TYR A 54 -3.32 3.67 -18.50
CA TYR A 54 -3.89 2.39 -18.09
C TYR A 54 -4.69 2.50 -16.79
N ALA A 55 -4.21 3.25 -15.81
CA ALA A 55 -4.91 3.48 -14.54
C ALA A 55 -6.30 4.11 -14.76
N ALA A 56 -6.43 5.05 -15.68
CA ALA A 56 -7.68 5.72 -16.00
C ALA A 56 -8.78 4.79 -16.57
N LYS A 57 -8.42 3.59 -17.02
CA LYS A 57 -9.35 2.60 -17.57
C LYS A 57 -9.91 1.64 -16.52
N TYR A 58 -9.35 1.64 -15.32
CA TYR A 58 -9.79 0.74 -14.24
C TYR A 58 -11.11 1.21 -13.64
N ASP A 59 -12.10 0.32 -13.58
CA ASP A 59 -13.38 0.60 -12.92
C ASP A 59 -13.30 0.24 -11.43
N LEU A 60 -13.28 1.26 -10.56
CA LEU A 60 -13.23 1.08 -9.11
C LEU A 60 -14.44 0.34 -8.53
N ASN A 61 -15.57 0.31 -9.23
CA ASN A 61 -16.79 -0.38 -8.80
C ASN A 61 -17.05 -1.69 -9.56
N GLY A 62 -16.15 -2.04 -10.48
CA GLY A 62 -16.24 -3.24 -11.29
C GLY A 62 -15.69 -4.49 -10.60
N GLU A 63 -15.28 -5.45 -11.41
CA GLU A 63 -14.66 -6.69 -10.93
C GLU A 63 -13.35 -6.40 -10.19
N LYS A 64 -13.02 -7.25 -9.21
CA LYS A 64 -11.75 -7.20 -8.47
C LYS A 64 -10.53 -7.37 -9.39
N TYR A 65 -10.70 -8.11 -10.46
CA TYR A 65 -9.67 -8.44 -11.45
C TYR A 65 -10.12 -7.86 -12.79
N GLN A 66 -9.31 -7.00 -13.38
CA GLN A 66 -9.61 -6.39 -14.68
C GLN A 66 -8.39 -6.48 -15.59
N GLU A 67 -8.60 -7.00 -16.80
CA GLU A 67 -7.58 -6.99 -17.86
C GLU A 67 -7.67 -5.67 -18.63
N ILE A 68 -6.58 -4.91 -18.62
CA ILE A 68 -6.49 -3.60 -19.26
C ILE A 68 -5.25 -3.57 -20.14
N GLY A 69 -5.45 -3.83 -21.43
CA GLY A 69 -4.35 -3.96 -22.37
C GLY A 69 -3.37 -5.07 -21.94
N PRO A 70 -2.07 -4.79 -21.78
CA PRO A 70 -1.10 -5.79 -21.33
C PRO A 70 -1.11 -6.02 -19.81
N PHE A 71 -1.95 -5.33 -19.03
CA PHE A 71 -1.97 -5.42 -17.58
C PHE A 71 -3.13 -6.27 -17.06
N THR A 72 -2.85 -7.04 -16.01
CA THR A 72 -3.88 -7.50 -15.09
C THR A 72 -3.87 -6.58 -13.88
N CYS A 73 -5.00 -5.93 -13.60
CA CYS A 73 -5.17 -5.03 -12.47
C CYS A 73 -6.02 -5.68 -11.37
N TYR A 74 -5.63 -5.44 -10.14
CA TYR A 74 -6.17 -6.05 -8.93
C TYR A 74 -6.60 -4.95 -7.97
N SER A 75 -7.84 -4.98 -7.50
CA SER A 75 -8.28 -4.05 -6.45
C SER A 75 -7.43 -4.22 -5.19
N GLY A 76 -7.10 -3.09 -4.57
CA GLY A 76 -6.34 -3.06 -3.32
C GLY A 76 -7.12 -3.74 -2.21
N ASN A 77 -6.43 -4.55 -1.41
CA ASN A 77 -7.00 -5.15 -0.21
C ASN A 77 -6.65 -4.24 0.97
N ALA A 78 -7.52 -3.28 1.28
CA ALA A 78 -7.23 -2.23 2.24
C ALA A 78 -6.95 -2.79 3.65
N MET A 79 -5.67 -2.81 4.06
CA MET A 79 -5.30 -2.94 5.48
C MET A 79 -4.22 -1.94 5.94
N THR A 80 -3.37 -1.40 5.07
CA THR A 80 -2.26 -0.52 5.53
C THR A 80 -1.91 0.67 4.62
N ALA A 81 -2.60 0.91 3.51
CA ALA A 81 -2.57 2.14 2.71
C ALA A 81 -3.89 2.25 1.92
N PRO A 82 -4.35 3.44 1.46
CA PRO A 82 -5.51 3.54 0.59
C PRO A 82 -5.15 3.10 -0.84
N LEU A 83 -4.52 1.94 -0.99
CA LEU A 83 -4.27 1.32 -2.29
C LEU A 83 -5.63 1.10 -2.95
N LEU A 84 -5.86 1.77 -4.07
CA LEU A 84 -7.07 1.61 -4.86
C LEU A 84 -6.97 0.32 -5.67
N PHE A 85 -5.86 0.16 -6.39
CA PHE A 85 -5.55 -1.03 -7.17
C PHE A 85 -4.07 -1.08 -7.55
N THR A 86 -3.61 -2.25 -7.98
CA THR A 86 -2.27 -2.49 -8.53
C THR A 86 -2.41 -3.15 -9.89
N CYS A 87 -1.59 -2.78 -10.86
CA CYS A 87 -1.55 -3.39 -12.18
C CYS A 87 -0.20 -4.06 -12.42
N VAL A 88 -0.23 -5.28 -12.94
CA VAL A 88 0.95 -6.10 -13.26
C VAL A 88 0.90 -6.47 -14.74
N ALA A 89 1.98 -6.21 -15.47
CA ALA A 89 2.06 -6.54 -16.87
C ALA A 89 2.14 -8.06 -17.07
N ASN A 90 1.35 -8.56 -18.00
CA ASN A 90 1.38 -9.92 -18.51
C ASN A 90 2.49 -10.12 -19.55
N THR A 91 3.59 -9.36 -19.46
CA THR A 91 4.76 -9.43 -20.33
C THR A 91 5.96 -10.05 -19.60
N GLU A 92 7.07 -10.28 -20.29
CA GLU A 92 8.30 -10.80 -19.67
C GLU A 92 8.96 -9.78 -18.73
N GLU A 93 8.83 -8.49 -19.03
CA GLU A 93 9.44 -7.39 -18.27
C GLU A 93 8.74 -7.10 -16.93
N LYS A 94 7.53 -7.66 -16.73
CA LYS A 94 6.75 -7.55 -15.49
C LYS A 94 6.72 -6.12 -14.94
N ALA A 95 6.37 -5.15 -15.79
CA ALA A 95 6.12 -3.79 -15.34
C ALA A 95 4.96 -3.78 -14.33
N GLU A 96 5.10 -3.03 -13.25
CA GLU A 96 4.14 -2.99 -12.16
C GLU A 96 3.95 -1.55 -11.68
N PHE A 97 2.71 -1.19 -11.39
CA PHE A 97 2.41 0.08 -10.75
C PHE A 97 1.22 -0.04 -9.79
N ALA A 98 1.26 0.75 -8.73
CA ALA A 98 0.22 0.88 -7.72
C ALA A 98 -0.45 2.25 -7.82
N VAL A 99 -1.75 2.29 -7.55
CA VAL A 99 -2.56 3.51 -7.64
C VAL A 99 -3.21 3.81 -6.30
N TYR A 100 -3.11 5.06 -5.89
CA TYR A 100 -3.58 5.62 -4.62
C TYR A 100 -4.43 6.88 -4.88
N PRO A 101 -5.26 7.32 -3.94
CA PRO A 101 -5.77 8.68 -3.95
C PRO A 101 -4.64 9.70 -3.76
N ALA A 102 -4.70 10.81 -4.48
CA ALA A 102 -3.77 11.94 -4.36
C ALA A 102 -4.12 12.90 -3.20
#